data_AF-K1SN15-F1
#
_entry.id   AF-K1SN15-F1
#
_cell.length_a   1.000
_cell.length_b   1.000
_cell.length_c   1.000
_cell.angle_alpha   90.00
_cell.angle_beta   90.00
_cell.angle_gamma   90.00
#
_symmetry.space_group_name_H-M   'P 1'
#
loop_
_entity.id
_entity.type
_entity.pdbx_description
1 polymer ?
#
loop_
_entity_poly.entity_id
_entity_poly.type
_entity_poly.pdbx_seq_one_letter_code
_entity_poly.pdbx_strand_id
1 'polypeptide(L)'
;MSGLLMALPRLPGESTLAVTGRLESAGYIAMTEDALRLSGIRLQKRERTYTISGGQTARLPARCHVEGDWSNAAFFLCMGALSPAGVTVTGLASDSSQGDRAVLDVLRRFGADVRETQDAVTVRRGALRGVTIDAAPIPDLIPVLSVVAALADGQTQIVNAARLRLKESDRLESTAAMLRALGA
;
A
#
# COMPACT_ATOMS: atom_id res chain seq x y z
N MET A 1 -4.01 -0.79 -16.35
CA MET A 1 -2.71 -0.10 -16.49
C MET A 1 -1.55 -1.08 -16.38
N SER A 2 -1.26 -1.64 -15.20
CA SER A 2 -0.08 -2.53 -14.98
C SER A 2 0.00 -3.70 -15.96
N GLY A 3 -1.10 -4.39 -16.24
CA GLY A 3 -1.11 -5.47 -17.23
C GLY A 3 -0.69 -5.03 -18.64
N LEU A 4 -1.03 -3.80 -19.05
CA LEU A 4 -0.58 -3.24 -20.33
C LEU A 4 0.91 -2.90 -20.29
N LEU A 5 1.39 -2.31 -19.18
CA LEU A 5 2.84 -2.04 -19.01
C LEU A 5 3.68 -3.32 -19.06
N MET A 6 3.14 -4.45 -18.60
CA MET A 6 3.80 -5.76 -18.69
C MET A 6 3.71 -6.39 -20.07
N ALA A 7 2.59 -6.23 -20.78
CA ALA A 7 2.34 -6.89 -22.06
C ALA A 7 2.96 -6.15 -23.26
N LEU A 8 2.80 -4.82 -23.33
CA LEU A 8 3.19 -4.01 -24.49
C LEU A 8 4.68 -4.13 -24.87
N PRO A 9 5.66 -4.19 -23.93
CA PRO A 9 7.06 -4.40 -24.28
C PRO A 9 7.33 -5.70 -25.05
N ARG A 10 6.45 -6.71 -24.94
CA ARG A 10 6.59 -8.04 -25.57
C ARG A 10 6.02 -8.11 -26.97
N LEU A 11 5.15 -7.17 -27.35
CA LEU A 11 4.53 -7.15 -28.67
C LEU A 11 5.51 -6.66 -29.74
N PRO A 12 5.28 -7.00 -31.03
CA PRO A 12 6.01 -6.36 -32.11
C PRO A 12 5.58 -4.89 -32.25
N GLY A 13 6.55 -3.99 -32.44
CA GLY A 13 6.31 -2.56 -32.70
C GLY A 13 6.21 -1.68 -31.46
N GLU A 14 6.30 -0.37 -31.64
CA GLU A 14 6.17 0.61 -30.56
C GLU A 14 4.71 0.81 -30.16
N SER A 15 4.47 0.98 -28.86
CA SER A 15 3.16 1.30 -28.29
C SER A 15 3.19 2.63 -27.55
N THR A 16 2.08 3.37 -27.63
CA THR A 16 1.83 4.55 -26.80
C THR A 16 0.63 4.29 -25.90
N LEU A 17 0.79 4.51 -24.59
CA LEU A 17 -0.24 4.32 -23.59
C LEU A 17 -0.47 5.63 -22.82
N ALA A 18 -1.64 6.23 -23.00
CA ALA A 18 -2.04 7.49 -22.36
C ALA A 18 -3.09 7.27 -21.27
N VAL A 19 -2.91 7.87 -20.09
CA VAL A 19 -3.90 7.83 -19.01
C VAL A 19 -4.80 9.06 -19.09
N THR A 20 -6.03 8.88 -19.53
CA THR A 20 -7.00 9.96 -19.79
C THR A 20 -7.86 10.38 -18.58
N GLY A 21 -8.04 9.50 -17.58
CA GLY A 21 -8.87 9.74 -16.39
C GLY A 21 -8.09 10.16 -15.14
N ARG A 22 -8.61 9.96 -13.93
CA ARG A 22 -7.81 10.06 -12.69
C ARG A 22 -6.86 8.86 -12.60
N LEU A 23 -5.60 9.09 -12.19
CA LEU A 23 -4.66 8.00 -11.98
C LEU A 23 -4.92 7.35 -10.61
N GLU A 24 -5.74 6.32 -10.62
CA GLU A 24 -5.92 5.46 -9.44
C GLU A 24 -4.75 4.48 -9.31
N SER A 25 -4.44 4.05 -8.09
CA SER A 25 -3.40 3.04 -7.84
C SER A 25 -1.98 3.43 -8.31
N ALA A 26 -1.59 4.70 -8.15
CA ALA A 26 -0.26 5.19 -8.53
C ALA A 26 0.89 4.36 -7.91
N GLY A 27 0.76 3.94 -6.64
CA GLY A 27 1.74 3.07 -5.98
C GLY A 27 1.92 1.71 -6.68
N TYR A 28 0.84 1.04 -7.06
CA TYR A 28 0.93 -0.23 -7.81
C TYR A 28 1.53 -0.07 -9.21
N ILE A 29 1.31 1.09 -9.84
CA ILE A 29 1.94 1.42 -11.13
C ILE A 29 3.44 1.63 -10.92
N ALA A 30 3.87 2.33 -9.87
CA ALA A 30 5.28 2.48 -9.52
C ALA A 30 5.95 1.12 -9.26
N MET A 31 5.32 0.23 -8.49
CA MET A 31 5.82 -1.15 -8.30
C MET A 31 5.97 -1.90 -9.63
N THR A 32 5.04 -1.70 -10.56
CA THR A 32 5.11 -2.30 -11.90
C THR A 32 6.29 -1.73 -12.70
N GLU A 33 6.49 -0.41 -12.66
CA GLU A 33 7.63 0.27 -13.29
C GLU A 33 8.96 -0.24 -12.72
N ASP A 34 9.05 -0.42 -11.40
CA ASP A 34 10.23 -0.94 -10.72
C ASP A 34 10.54 -2.38 -11.11
N ALA A 35 9.54 -3.26 -11.13
CA ALA A 35 9.70 -4.65 -11.56
C ALA A 35 10.13 -4.76 -13.02
N LEU A 36 9.54 -3.94 -13.90
CA LEU A 36 9.92 -3.89 -15.31
C LEU A 36 11.35 -3.38 -15.49
N ARG A 37 11.72 -2.31 -14.81
CA ARG A 37 13.10 -1.77 -14.81
C ARG A 37 14.11 -2.79 -14.29
N LEU A 38 13.80 -3.50 -13.20
CA LEU A 38 14.63 -4.58 -12.66
C LEU A 38 14.84 -5.70 -13.67
N SER A 39 13.81 -6.00 -14.48
CA SER A 39 13.88 -7.00 -15.54
C SER A 39 14.56 -6.50 -16.84
N GLY A 40 15.11 -5.28 -16.84
CA GLY A 40 15.77 -4.67 -17.99
C GLY A 40 14.82 -4.11 -19.05
N ILE A 41 13.51 -4.09 -18.79
CA ILE A 41 12.52 -3.45 -19.67
C ILE A 41 12.62 -1.93 -19.52
N ARG A 42 12.72 -1.23 -20.65
CA ARG A 42 12.76 0.23 -20.71
C ARG A 42 11.40 0.78 -21.10
N LEU A 43 10.90 1.72 -20.31
CA LEU A 43 9.71 2.50 -20.56
C LEU A 43 10.11 3.98 -20.59
N GLN A 44 9.56 4.75 -21.51
CA GLN A 44 9.67 6.21 -21.47
C GLN A 44 8.35 6.77 -20.97
N LYS A 45 8.38 7.53 -19.87
CA LYS A 45 7.21 8.16 -19.28
C LYS A 45 7.35 9.67 -19.39
N ARG A 46 6.37 10.32 -20.01
CA ARG A 46 6.23 11.79 -20.04
C ARG A 46 4.84 12.13 -19.54
N GLU A 47 4.79 12.79 -18.38
CA GLU A 47 3.55 13.10 -17.66
C GLU A 47 2.67 11.87 -17.47
N ARG A 48 1.61 11.75 -18.28
CA ARG A 48 0.58 10.70 -18.23
C ARG A 48 0.64 9.74 -19.41
N THR A 49 1.69 9.83 -20.21
CA THR A 49 1.87 9.05 -21.44
C THR A 49 3.14 8.22 -21.35
N TYR A 50 3.02 6.95 -21.73
CA TYR A 50 4.12 6.01 -21.82
C TYR A 50 4.39 5.70 -23.29
N THR A 51 5.64 5.83 -23.72
CA THR A 51 6.14 5.32 -24.98
C THR A 51 6.95 4.05 -24.68
N ILE A 52 6.58 2.96 -25.35
CA ILE A 52 7.03 1.61 -25.02
C ILE A 52 7.50 0.94 -26.31
N SER A 53 8.81 0.78 -26.46
CA SER A 53 9.36 0.00 -27.57
C SER A 53 8.97 -1.48 -27.41
N GLY A 54 8.49 -2.12 -28.48
CA GLY A 54 8.19 -3.54 -28.50
C GLY A 54 9.44 -4.43 -28.66
N GLY A 55 9.22 -5.74 -28.74
CA GLY A 55 10.27 -6.74 -28.94
C GLY A 55 11.26 -6.88 -27.78
N GLN A 56 10.96 -6.31 -26.62
CA GLN A 56 11.81 -6.39 -25.44
C GLN A 56 11.70 -7.75 -24.75
N THR A 57 12.80 -8.21 -24.16
CA THR A 57 12.84 -9.44 -23.37
C THR A 57 13.21 -9.16 -21.93
N ALA A 58 12.30 -9.53 -21.02
CA ALA A 58 12.53 -9.43 -19.59
C ALA A 58 13.61 -10.43 -19.16
N ARG A 59 14.61 -9.96 -18.40
CA ARG A 59 15.66 -10.76 -17.78
C ARG A 59 15.86 -10.27 -16.36
N LEU A 60 15.41 -11.07 -15.40
CA LEU A 60 15.66 -10.79 -13.98
C LEU A 60 17.10 -11.15 -13.60
N PRO A 61 17.65 -10.53 -12.54
CA PRO A 61 18.89 -10.98 -11.93
C PRO A 61 18.80 -12.45 -11.49
N ALA A 62 19.95 -13.12 -11.40
CA ALA A 62 20.02 -14.54 -10.99
C ALA A 62 19.40 -14.81 -9.61
N ARG A 63 19.40 -13.80 -8.73
CA ARG A 63 18.65 -13.80 -7.48
C ARG A 63 17.81 -12.54 -7.42
N CYS A 64 16.51 -12.72 -7.29
CA CYS A 64 15.54 -11.64 -7.10
C CYS A 64 14.89 -11.86 -5.74
N HIS A 65 15.01 -10.89 -4.84
CA HIS A 65 14.32 -10.92 -3.56
C HIS A 65 12.95 -10.26 -3.73
N VAL A 66 11.90 -10.91 -3.24
CA VAL A 66 10.56 -10.31 -3.12
C VAL A 66 10.43 -9.86 -1.68
N GLU A 67 10.27 -8.55 -1.47
CA GLU A 67 10.04 -7.99 -0.14
C GLU A 67 8.73 -8.49 0.48
N GLY A 68 8.62 -8.38 1.81
CA GLY A 68 7.37 -8.62 2.51
C GLY A 68 6.26 -7.65 2.08
N ASP A 69 5.02 -8.11 2.21
CA ASP A 69 3.82 -7.35 1.85
C ASP A 69 3.43 -6.40 2.99
N TRP A 70 3.47 -5.10 2.71
CA TRP A 70 3.14 -4.05 3.68
C TRP A 70 1.66 -4.04 4.08
N SER A 71 0.77 -4.37 3.15
CA SER A 71 -0.67 -4.50 3.39
C SER A 71 -0.96 -5.62 4.38
N ASN A 72 -0.30 -6.78 4.22
CA ASN A 72 -0.42 -7.90 5.15
C ASN A 72 0.31 -7.64 6.47
N ALA A 73 1.49 -7.01 6.42
CA ALA A 73 2.23 -6.65 7.63
C ALA A 73 1.44 -5.68 8.52
N ALA A 74 0.60 -4.81 7.94
CA ALA A 74 -0.22 -3.85 8.67
C ALA A 74 -1.08 -4.49 9.77
N PHE A 75 -1.54 -5.74 9.60
CA PHE A 75 -2.27 -6.48 10.64
C PHE A 75 -1.44 -6.70 11.90
N PHE A 76 -0.19 -7.12 11.74
CA PHE A 76 0.74 -7.35 12.83
C PHE A 76 1.22 -6.03 13.45
N LEU A 77 1.44 -5.00 12.63
CA LEU A 77 1.83 -3.67 13.10
C LEU A 77 0.71 -3.00 13.90
N CYS A 78 -0.54 -3.10 13.44
CA CYS A 78 -1.71 -2.63 14.20
C CYS A 78 -1.90 -3.40 15.50
N MET A 79 -1.68 -4.73 15.48
CA MET A 79 -1.66 -5.52 16.71
C MET A 79 -0.57 -5.02 17.69
N GLY A 80 0.62 -4.67 17.18
CA GLY A 80 1.68 -4.06 17.97
C GLY A 80 1.28 -2.73 18.61
N ALA A 81 0.52 -1.90 17.89
CA ALA A 81 0.00 -0.62 18.41
C ALA A 81 -1.04 -0.81 19.53
N LEU A 82 -1.72 -1.96 19.56
CA LEU A 82 -2.74 -2.28 20.55
C LEU A 82 -2.19 -3.12 21.73
N SER A 83 -1.06 -3.79 21.53
CA SER A 83 -0.45 -4.70 22.50
C SER A 83 0.54 -3.99 23.45
N PRO A 84 0.47 -4.23 24.77
CA PRO A 84 1.50 -3.77 25.71
C PRO A 84 2.91 -4.32 25.41
N ALA A 85 3.01 -5.53 24.84
CA ALA A 85 4.28 -6.15 24.49
C ALA A 85 4.87 -5.62 23.16
N GLY A 86 4.00 -5.11 22.29
CA GLY A 86 4.33 -4.75 20.91
C GLY A 86 4.56 -5.95 20.00
N VAL A 87 4.81 -5.68 18.72
CA VAL A 87 5.05 -6.67 17.67
C VAL A 87 6.20 -6.20 16.78
N THR A 88 7.07 -7.13 16.39
CA THR A 88 8.13 -6.90 15.42
C THR A 88 7.86 -7.73 14.16
N VAL A 89 7.87 -7.09 13.00
CA VAL A 89 7.77 -7.73 11.69
C VAL A 89 9.11 -7.58 10.97
N THR A 90 9.66 -8.70 10.49
CA THR A 90 10.92 -8.73 9.73
C THR A 90 10.66 -8.91 8.23
N GLY A 91 11.67 -8.66 7.40
CA GLY A 91 11.58 -8.89 5.94
C GLY A 91 10.82 -7.82 5.17
N LEU A 92 10.60 -6.65 5.78
CA LEU A 92 10.03 -5.47 5.14
C LEU A 92 11.16 -4.56 4.66
N ALA A 93 11.13 -4.13 3.40
CA ALA A 93 12.12 -3.19 2.90
C ALA A 93 11.76 -1.75 3.31
N SER A 94 12.71 -1.06 3.95
CA SER A 94 12.53 0.32 4.40
C SER A 94 12.36 1.32 3.25
N ASP A 95 12.89 1.01 2.06
CA ASP A 95 12.81 1.80 0.82
C ASP A 95 11.76 1.28 -0.17
N SER A 96 10.75 0.55 0.31
CA SER A 96 9.69 -0.05 -0.50
C SER A 96 8.86 0.99 -1.29
N SER A 97 8.52 0.66 -2.54
CA SER A 97 7.55 1.40 -3.35
C SER A 97 6.09 0.99 -3.11
N GLN A 98 5.83 0.02 -2.22
CA GLN A 98 4.49 -0.32 -1.79
C GLN A 98 3.86 0.85 -1.03
N GLY A 99 2.73 1.37 -1.52
CA GLY A 99 2.03 2.50 -0.91
C GLY A 99 1.61 2.24 0.55
N ASP A 100 1.32 0.99 0.88
CA ASP A 100 0.87 0.56 2.21
C ASP A 100 1.96 0.62 3.28
N ARG A 101 3.22 0.90 2.91
CA ARG A 101 4.26 1.32 3.86
C ARG A 101 3.83 2.54 4.69
N ALA A 102 2.92 3.37 4.16
CA ALA A 102 2.36 4.51 4.88
C ALA A 102 1.61 4.13 6.19
N VAL A 103 1.33 2.84 6.43
CA VAL A 103 0.83 2.36 7.73
C VAL A 103 1.67 2.88 8.90
N LEU A 104 3.00 2.99 8.74
CA LEU A 104 3.89 3.46 9.79
C LEU A 104 3.59 4.89 10.21
N ASP A 105 3.39 5.77 9.23
CA ASP A 105 3.09 7.18 9.49
C ASP A 105 1.70 7.34 10.09
N VAL A 106 0.72 6.54 9.65
CA VAL A 106 -0.61 6.54 10.26
C VAL A 106 -0.53 6.08 11.72
N LEU A 107 0.18 4.99 12.03
CA LEU A 107 0.34 4.49 13.40
C LEU A 107 1.08 5.48 14.31
N ARG A 108 2.12 6.17 13.80
CA ARG A 108 2.78 7.27 14.51
C ARG A 108 1.83 8.41 14.82
N ARG A 109 0.98 8.79 13.87
CA ARG A 109 -0.03 9.86 14.06
C ARG A 109 -1.09 9.48 15.09
N PHE A 110 -1.48 8.21 15.12
CA PHE A 110 -2.31 7.68 16.21
C PHE A 110 -1.59 7.79 17.56
N GLY A 111 -0.26 7.79 17.60
CA GLY A 111 0.53 7.89 18.83
C GLY A 111 1.21 6.59 19.26
N ALA A 112 1.30 5.60 18.37
CA ALA A 112 2.07 4.37 18.61
C ALA A 112 3.59 4.65 18.56
N ASP A 113 4.38 3.89 19.31
CA ASP A 113 5.85 3.89 19.20
C ASP A 113 6.26 2.99 18.03
N VAL A 114 6.74 3.59 16.95
CA VAL A 114 7.13 2.90 15.71
C VAL A 114 8.63 3.06 15.49
N ARG A 115 9.35 1.93 15.53
CA ARG A 115 10.80 1.87 15.29
C ARG A 115 11.10 1.05 14.06
N GLU A 116 11.86 1.63 13.15
CA GLU A 116 12.34 0.99 11.94
C GLU A 116 13.83 0.69 12.10
N THR A 117 14.24 -0.52 11.73
CA THR A 117 15.62 -0.87 11.41
C THR A 117 15.72 -1.23 9.94
N GLN A 118 16.90 -1.62 9.46
CA GLN A 118 17.08 -1.99 8.06
C GLN A 118 16.21 -3.18 7.64
N ASP A 119 16.00 -4.15 8.53
CA ASP A 119 15.36 -5.44 8.20
C ASP A 119 14.08 -5.72 9.00
N ALA A 120 13.69 -4.80 9.89
CA ALA A 120 12.56 -5.00 10.79
C ALA A 120 11.84 -3.71 11.16
N VAL A 121 10.56 -3.85 11.46
CA VAL A 121 9.73 -2.80 12.05
C VAL A 121 9.15 -3.31 13.35
N THR A 122 9.34 -2.55 14.42
CA THR A 122 8.71 -2.80 15.72
C THR A 122 7.68 -1.72 16.00
N VAL A 123 6.45 -2.13 16.31
CA VAL A 123 5.39 -1.23 16.79
C VAL A 123 4.99 -1.63 18.20
N ARG A 124 4.91 -0.65 19.09
CA ARG A 124 4.41 -0.80 20.46
C ARG A 124 3.28 0.17 20.75
N ARG A 125 2.44 -0.19 21.71
CA ARG A 125 1.38 0.68 22.21
C ARG A 125 1.93 1.98 22.77
N GLY A 126 1.31 3.08 22.37
CA GLY A 126 1.46 4.40 22.99
C GLY A 126 0.10 4.97 23.41
N ALA A 127 0.01 6.28 23.57
CA ALA A 127 -1.24 6.97 23.89
C ALA A 127 -2.03 7.22 22.59
N LEU A 128 -2.88 6.26 22.22
CA LEU A 128 -3.59 6.29 20.94
C LEU A 128 -4.69 7.36 20.94
N ARG A 129 -4.70 8.21 19.91
CA ARG A 129 -5.68 9.28 19.72
C ARG A 129 -6.24 9.29 18.31
N GLY A 130 -7.49 9.71 18.17
CA GLY A 130 -8.14 9.82 16.88
C GLY A 130 -7.42 10.75 15.90
N VAL A 131 -7.41 10.38 14.62
CA VAL A 131 -6.72 11.11 13.53
C VAL A 131 -7.58 11.19 12.27
N THR A 132 -7.21 12.05 11.32
CA THR A 132 -7.79 12.03 9.97
C THR A 132 -6.94 11.20 9.00
N ILE A 133 -7.51 10.18 8.37
CA ILE A 133 -6.81 9.30 7.42
C ILE A 133 -7.35 9.56 6.02
N ASP A 134 -6.46 9.94 5.08
CA ASP A 134 -6.79 9.94 3.67
C ASP A 134 -6.66 8.51 3.12
N ALA A 135 -7.78 7.91 2.73
CA ALA A 135 -7.84 6.55 2.24
C ALA A 135 -7.45 6.40 0.77
N ALA A 136 -7.38 7.50 0.00
CA ALA A 136 -7.12 7.43 -1.43
C ALA A 136 -5.81 6.70 -1.80
N PRO A 137 -4.66 6.96 -1.13
CA PRO A 137 -3.41 6.26 -1.46
C PRO A 137 -3.30 4.85 -0.85
N ILE A 138 -4.05 4.56 0.21
CA ILE A 138 -3.92 3.34 1.03
C ILE A 138 -5.27 2.68 1.35
N PRO A 139 -6.13 2.42 0.34
CA PRO A 139 -7.47 1.93 0.60
C PRO A 139 -7.48 0.56 1.27
N ASP A 140 -6.43 -0.25 1.06
CA ASP A 140 -6.33 -1.59 1.60
C ASP A 140 -5.98 -1.62 3.10
N LEU A 141 -5.39 -0.55 3.63
CA LEU A 141 -5.10 -0.42 5.07
C LEU A 141 -6.31 -0.04 5.93
N ILE A 142 -7.35 0.53 5.33
CA ILE A 142 -8.46 1.13 6.09
C ILE A 142 -9.19 0.12 6.99
N PRO A 143 -9.51 -1.13 6.57
CA PRO A 143 -10.18 -2.07 7.45
C PRO A 143 -9.42 -2.31 8.76
N VAL A 144 -8.10 -2.51 8.68
CA VAL A 144 -7.29 -2.81 9.87
C VAL A 144 -6.98 -1.56 10.70
N LEU A 145 -6.76 -0.41 10.06
CA LEU A 145 -6.60 0.88 10.76
C LEU A 145 -7.88 1.30 11.49
N SER A 146 -9.05 0.88 11.00
CA SER A 146 -10.33 1.13 11.69
C SER A 146 -10.43 0.39 13.02
N VAL A 147 -9.74 -0.75 13.19
CA VAL A 147 -9.65 -1.45 14.48
C VAL A 147 -8.79 -0.66 15.47
N VAL A 148 -7.67 -0.08 15.01
CA VAL A 148 -6.86 0.83 15.84
C VAL A 148 -7.67 2.06 16.23
N ALA A 149 -8.42 2.63 15.27
CA ALA A 149 -9.27 3.78 15.48
C ALA A 149 -10.37 3.54 16.54
N ALA A 150 -11.00 2.35 16.51
CA ALA A 150 -12.05 1.98 17.46
C ALA A 150 -11.55 1.87 18.92
N LEU A 151 -10.23 1.76 19.12
CA LEU A 151 -9.59 1.64 20.43
C LEU A 151 -8.73 2.87 20.79
N ALA A 152 -8.78 3.92 19.96
CA ALA A 152 -8.08 5.18 20.20
C ALA A 152 -8.99 6.20 20.89
N ASP A 153 -8.41 7.07 21.71
CA ASP A 153 -9.18 8.13 22.38
C ASP A 153 -9.61 9.21 21.38
N GLY A 154 -10.91 9.53 21.37
CA GLY A 154 -11.48 10.58 20.52
C GLY A 154 -11.92 10.07 19.14
N GLN A 155 -12.12 11.01 18.20
CA GLN A 155 -12.71 10.71 16.90
C GLN A 155 -11.63 10.53 15.83
N THR A 156 -11.70 9.40 15.12
CA THR A 156 -10.95 9.19 13.86
C THR A 156 -11.87 9.47 12.68
N GLN A 157 -11.37 10.16 11.66
CA GLN A 157 -12.09 10.42 10.42
C GLN A 157 -11.36 9.80 9.23
N ILE A 158 -12.05 8.97 8.45
CA ILE A 158 -11.51 8.42 7.20
C ILE A 158 -12.13 9.17 6.03
N VAL A 159 -11.31 9.78 5.18
CA VAL A 159 -11.74 10.62 4.04
C VAL A 159 -11.29 10.01 2.71
N ASN A 160 -11.90 10.45 1.60
CA ASN A 160 -11.59 9.99 0.23
C ASN A 160 -11.67 8.47 0.03
N ALA A 161 -12.56 7.81 0.77
CA ALA A 161 -12.63 6.35 0.86
C ALA A 161 -13.58 5.69 -0.16
N ALA A 162 -14.17 6.46 -1.08
CA ALA A 162 -15.24 5.98 -1.97
C ALA A 162 -14.88 4.71 -2.76
N ARG A 163 -13.61 4.56 -3.14
CA ARG A 163 -13.11 3.40 -3.89
C ARG A 163 -13.26 2.08 -3.14
N LEU A 164 -13.27 2.10 -1.80
CA LEU A 164 -13.45 0.91 -0.99
C LEU A 164 -14.81 0.23 -1.20
N ARG A 165 -15.81 0.96 -1.71
CA ARG A 165 -17.12 0.39 -2.06
C ARG A 165 -17.07 -0.55 -3.27
N LEU A 166 -16.06 -0.38 -4.12
CA LEU A 166 -15.89 -1.07 -5.39
C LEU A 166 -14.82 -2.18 -5.33
N LYS A 167 -14.34 -2.48 -4.13
CA LYS A 167 -13.41 -3.59 -3.88
C LYS A 167 -14.18 -4.92 -3.89
N GLU A 168 -13.61 -5.98 -3.35
CA GLU A 168 -14.20 -7.33 -3.32
C GLU A 168 -15.55 -7.38 -2.58
N SER A 169 -15.81 -6.37 -1.74
CA SER A 169 -17.09 -6.04 -1.15
C SER A 169 -17.20 -4.52 -1.00
N ASP A 170 -18.35 -4.02 -0.53
CA ASP A 170 -18.38 -2.68 0.06
C ASP A 170 -17.59 -2.72 1.38
N ARG A 171 -16.29 -2.47 1.31
CA ARG A 171 -15.38 -2.53 2.45
C ARG A 171 -15.68 -1.45 3.49
N LEU A 172 -16.32 -0.34 3.12
CA LEU A 172 -16.75 0.67 4.08
C LEU A 172 -17.91 0.16 4.92
N GLU A 173 -18.94 -0.36 4.24
CA GLU A 173 -20.12 -0.90 4.90
C GLU A 173 -19.78 -2.11 5.78
N SER A 174 -19.04 -3.08 5.23
CA SER A 174 -18.67 -4.30 5.95
C SER A 174 -17.78 -4.02 7.16
N THR A 175 -16.76 -3.16 7.03
CA THR A 175 -15.91 -2.77 8.18
C THR A 175 -16.75 -2.07 9.26
N ALA A 176 -17.60 -1.10 8.87
CA ALA A 176 -18.44 -0.37 9.82
C ALA A 176 -19.49 -1.27 10.49
N ALA A 177 -20.04 -2.25 9.77
CA ALA A 177 -20.98 -3.23 10.33
C ALA A 177 -20.29 -4.14 11.36
N MET A 178 -19.10 -4.64 11.05
CA MET A 178 -18.33 -5.51 11.96
C MET A 178 -17.91 -4.78 13.24
N LEU A 179 -17.44 -3.53 13.13
CA LEU A 179 -17.09 -2.73 14.31
C LEU A 179 -18.30 -2.43 15.19
N ARG A 180 -19.44 -2.06 14.60
CA ARG A 180 -20.70 -1.85 15.34
C ARG A 180 -21.18 -3.12 16.05
N ALA A 181 -21.03 -4.28 15.42
CA ALA A 181 -21.38 -5.55 16.02
C ALA A 181 -20.53 -5.89 17.26
N LEU A 182 -19.33 -5.29 17.37
CA LEU A 182 -18.44 -5.40 18.53
C LEU A 182 -18.66 -4.29 19.58
N GLY A 183 -19.59 -3.36 19.33
CA GLY A 183 -19.94 -2.28 20.26
C GLY A 183 -19.14 -0.98 20.12
N ALA A 184 -18.43 -0.81 18.99
CA ALA A 184 -17.78 0.46 18.65
C ALA A 184 -18.78 1.53 18.17
#